data_AF-A0A7S2WNW2-F1
#
_entry.id   AF-A0A7S2WNW2-F1
#
_cell.length_a   1.000
_cell.length_b   1.000
_cell.length_c   1.000
_cell.angle_alpha   90.00
_cell.angle_beta   90.00
_cell.angle_gamma   90.00
#
_symmetry.space_group_name_H-M   'P 1'
#
loop_
_entity.id
_entity.type
_entity.pdbx_description
1 polymer ?
#
loop_
_entity_poly.entity_id
_entity_poly.type
_entity_poly.pdbx_seq_one_letter_code
_entity_poly.pdbx_strand_id
1 'polypeptide(L)'
;AVLSVVAGSPGAGAAALRRCEERATCWECTATPRLHLFNTTYQLCEWCSGRCGPQPSRLDPSPALACPSDEDPVRFEVECPMPAEDLPALPVDSILSDWMGQMAPVLDPLPLLALSLPGTHDTLTYELSTVLSDGEVPDALREYERFDGINDFIRWQAQTHALDISSQLENGIRFFDFRMMYESDLGDWYSEHTIQSKRTTVHYLTEMRSWLDAHSSEIIVLWLSKHGNTCNKGDDQYTNVSTEEKQNMWQRIQEIFDGLLVDFSVTSINSTSLAGILSR
;
A
#
# COMPACT_ATOMS: atom_id res chain seq x y z
N ALA A 1 -9.39 8.72 -2.08
CA ALA A 1 -8.23 8.19 -1.33
C ALA A 1 -7.33 9.34 -0.91
N VAL A 2 -6.61 9.20 0.20
CA VAL A 2 -5.58 10.14 0.65
C VAL A 2 -4.25 9.39 0.67
N LEU A 3 -3.23 9.94 0.01
CA LEU A 3 -1.85 9.48 0.13
C LEU A 3 -1.20 10.27 1.26
N SER A 4 -0.82 9.61 2.34
CA SER A 4 -0.09 10.21 3.46
C SER A 4 1.30 9.63 3.54
N VAL A 5 2.30 10.48 3.75
CA VAL A 5 3.70 10.07 3.94
C VAL A 5 4.11 10.46 5.34
N VAL A 6 4.75 9.52 6.04
CA VAL A 6 5.09 9.62 7.46
C VAL A 6 6.54 9.19 7.66
N ALA A 7 7.34 9.99 8.35
CA ALA A 7 8.77 9.77 8.57
C ALA A 7 9.10 9.47 10.06
N GLY A 8 10.18 8.75 10.38
CA GLY A 8 10.60 8.47 11.75
C GLY A 8 11.37 9.61 12.47
N SER A 9 11.76 9.42 13.74
CA SER A 9 12.53 10.41 14.54
C SER A 9 13.74 9.81 15.31
N PRO A 10 14.94 10.45 15.38
CA PRO A 10 16.23 9.81 15.74
C PRO A 10 16.38 9.21 17.15
N GLY A 11 16.60 7.89 17.23
CA GLY A 11 16.91 7.13 18.46
C GLY A 11 17.99 6.06 18.25
N ALA A 12 18.78 5.74 19.28
CA ALA A 12 19.99 4.91 19.16
C ALA A 12 19.74 3.39 19.12
N GLY A 13 20.40 2.67 18.20
CA GLY A 13 20.18 1.22 17.95
C GLY A 13 21.32 0.26 18.36
N ALA A 14 21.23 -1.00 17.92
CA ALA A 14 22.26 -2.06 17.97
C ALA A 14 21.90 -3.24 17.02
N ALA A 15 22.87 -4.03 16.55
CA ALA A 15 22.70 -4.98 15.42
C ALA A 15 23.06 -6.47 15.70
N ALA A 16 22.37 -7.44 15.04
CA ALA A 16 22.83 -8.82 14.69
C ALA A 16 21.73 -9.70 14.00
N LEU A 17 21.95 -10.82 13.25
CA LEU A 17 22.88 -11.12 12.13
C LEU A 17 22.56 -12.46 11.37
N ARG A 18 21.65 -12.51 10.35
CA ARG A 18 21.61 -13.55 9.24
C ARG A 18 20.56 -13.34 8.11
N ARG A 19 20.36 -14.33 7.20
CA ARG A 19 19.78 -14.24 5.82
C ARG A 19 18.68 -15.28 5.48
N CYS A 20 17.89 -15.02 4.41
CA CYS A 20 17.40 -16.05 3.44
C CYS A 20 17.09 -15.46 2.03
N GLU A 21 16.74 -16.30 1.04
CA GLU A 21 16.60 -15.97 -0.40
C GLU A 21 15.13 -15.88 -0.88
N GLU A 22 14.85 -15.06 -1.91
CA GLU A 22 13.52 -14.91 -2.52
C GLU A 22 13.33 -15.63 -3.88
N ARG A 23 12.07 -15.86 -4.25
CA ARG A 23 11.63 -16.21 -5.62
C ARG A 23 10.53 -15.25 -6.07
N ALA A 24 10.73 -14.56 -7.19
CA ALA A 24 9.74 -13.68 -7.80
C ALA A 24 9.06 -14.31 -9.04
N THR A 25 7.86 -13.83 -9.38
CA THR A 25 7.09 -14.21 -10.58
C THR A 25 6.61 -12.96 -11.33
N CYS A 26 6.70 -12.98 -12.67
CA CYS A 26 6.56 -11.80 -13.56
C CYS A 26 5.12 -11.33 -13.84
N TRP A 27 4.99 -10.08 -14.32
CA TRP A 27 3.78 -9.48 -14.94
C TRP A 27 4.15 -8.71 -16.24
N GLU A 28 3.16 -8.46 -17.12
CA GLU A 28 3.32 -7.85 -18.46
C GLU A 28 2.75 -6.42 -18.61
N CYS A 29 3.24 -5.66 -19.59
CA CYS A 29 2.86 -4.27 -19.88
C CYS A 29 2.31 -4.10 -21.32
N THR A 30 1.16 -3.42 -21.49
CA THR A 30 0.62 -3.02 -22.80
C THR A 30 1.07 -1.62 -23.24
N ALA A 31 0.88 -1.26 -24.52
CA ALA A 31 1.73 -0.27 -25.19
C ALA A 31 1.13 1.12 -25.47
N THR A 32 2.03 2.13 -25.48
CA THR A 32 1.95 3.52 -26.03
C THR A 32 1.28 4.61 -25.18
N PRO A 33 1.68 5.90 -25.31
CA PRO A 33 2.67 6.50 -26.23
C PRO A 33 4.05 6.81 -25.60
N ARG A 34 5.05 7.07 -26.45
CA ARG A 34 6.47 7.21 -26.06
C ARG A 34 6.83 8.64 -25.65
N LEU A 35 7.44 8.80 -24.48
CA LEU A 35 8.12 10.04 -24.07
C LEU A 35 9.63 9.87 -24.31
N HIS A 36 10.24 10.81 -25.03
CA HIS A 36 11.68 10.79 -25.31
C HIS A 36 12.43 11.76 -24.38
N LEU A 37 13.18 11.22 -23.41
CA LEU A 37 14.12 11.97 -22.58
C LEU A 37 15.45 11.20 -22.50
N PHE A 38 16.56 11.92 -22.68
CA PHE A 38 17.94 11.44 -22.51
C PHE A 38 18.26 10.07 -23.15
N ASN A 39 17.94 9.93 -24.43
CA ASN A 39 18.30 8.79 -25.30
C ASN A 39 17.80 7.40 -24.86
N THR A 40 16.95 7.34 -23.82
CA THR A 40 16.36 6.13 -23.26
C THR A 40 14.85 6.18 -23.46
N THR A 41 14.22 5.06 -23.83
CA THR A 41 12.76 5.02 -24.04
C THR A 41 12.09 4.48 -22.78
N TYR A 42 11.34 5.33 -22.07
CA TYR A 42 10.57 4.92 -20.90
C TYR A 42 9.17 4.43 -21.32
N GLN A 43 8.73 3.33 -20.74
CA GLN A 43 7.41 2.74 -20.95
C GLN A 43 6.52 3.09 -19.75
N LEU A 44 5.58 4.02 -19.94
CA LEU A 44 4.62 4.40 -18.90
C LEU A 44 3.52 3.34 -18.81
N CYS A 45 3.28 2.80 -17.62
CA CYS A 45 2.12 1.95 -17.35
C CYS A 45 0.98 2.85 -16.85
N GLU A 46 -0.13 2.90 -17.59
CA GLU A 46 -1.32 3.62 -17.17
C GLU A 46 -2.28 2.68 -16.43
N TRP A 47 -2.66 3.02 -15.20
CA TRP A 47 -3.67 2.27 -14.46
C TRP A 47 -5.04 2.44 -15.12
N CYS A 48 -5.53 1.38 -15.75
CA CYS A 48 -6.89 1.30 -16.28
C CYS A 48 -7.94 1.17 -15.15
N SER A 49 -8.05 2.21 -14.31
CA SER A 49 -9.22 2.40 -13.44
C SER A 49 -10.49 2.52 -14.30
N GLY A 50 -11.58 1.87 -13.86
CA GLY A 50 -12.77 1.65 -14.68
C GLY A 50 -13.40 2.94 -15.21
N ARG A 51 -13.79 2.95 -16.50
CA ARG A 51 -14.55 4.07 -17.08
C ARG A 51 -15.92 4.16 -16.42
N CYS A 52 -16.18 5.24 -15.70
CA CYS A 52 -17.50 5.55 -15.17
C CYS A 52 -18.43 6.00 -16.30
N GLY A 53 -19.15 5.04 -16.88
CA GLY A 53 -20.15 5.20 -17.92
C GLY A 53 -20.99 3.92 -18.03
N PRO A 54 -22.11 3.92 -18.78
CA PRO A 54 -22.94 2.73 -18.94
C PRO A 54 -22.10 1.60 -19.55
N GLN A 55 -22.00 0.47 -18.85
CA GLN A 55 -21.29 -0.70 -19.36
C GLN A 55 -21.96 -1.15 -20.67
N PRO A 56 -21.21 -1.32 -21.78
CA PRO A 56 -21.79 -1.91 -22.97
C PRO A 56 -22.25 -3.33 -22.66
N SER A 57 -23.47 -3.66 -23.07
CA SER A 57 -24.03 -5.00 -22.91
C SER A 57 -23.09 -6.05 -23.49
N ARG A 58 -22.81 -7.12 -22.72
CA ARG A 58 -22.07 -8.30 -23.19
C ARG A 58 -22.56 -8.72 -24.58
N LEU A 59 -21.60 -9.00 -25.48
CA LEU A 59 -21.68 -9.45 -26.87
C LEU A 59 -21.15 -8.41 -27.89
N ASP A 60 -19.82 -8.21 -27.89
CA ASP A 60 -19.10 -7.80 -29.09
C ASP A 60 -17.85 -8.69 -29.27
N PRO A 61 -17.82 -9.61 -30.26
CA PRO A 61 -16.71 -10.51 -30.50
C PRO A 61 -15.63 -9.83 -31.35
N SER A 62 -14.95 -8.82 -30.80
CA SER A 62 -13.66 -8.39 -31.35
C SER A 62 -12.64 -9.52 -31.22
N PRO A 63 -11.75 -9.71 -32.22
CA PRO A 63 -10.89 -10.89 -32.27
C PRO A 63 -9.91 -10.88 -31.11
N ALA A 64 -9.89 -11.97 -30.34
CA ALA A 64 -8.84 -12.23 -29.37
C ALA A 64 -7.50 -12.29 -30.11
N LEU A 65 -6.61 -11.33 -29.83
CA LEU A 65 -5.21 -11.43 -30.16
C LEU A 65 -4.64 -12.62 -29.37
N ALA A 66 -4.52 -13.76 -30.04
CA ALA A 66 -3.89 -14.94 -29.46
C ALA A 66 -2.44 -14.61 -29.10
N CYS A 67 -2.03 -14.96 -27.89
CA CYS A 67 -0.63 -14.95 -27.50
C CYS A 67 0.18 -15.82 -28.49
N PRO A 68 1.38 -15.39 -28.93
CA PRO A 68 2.30 -16.29 -29.60
C PRO A 68 2.59 -17.49 -28.70
N SER A 69 2.45 -18.70 -29.25
CA SER A 69 2.87 -19.92 -28.56
C SER A 69 4.40 -20.01 -28.56
N ASP A 70 4.99 -20.18 -27.37
CA ASP A 70 6.33 -20.73 -27.16
C ASP A 70 7.55 -19.98 -27.74
N GLU A 71 7.58 -18.65 -27.63
CA GLU A 71 8.82 -17.85 -27.76
C GLU A 71 9.11 -17.13 -26.42
N ASP A 72 10.37 -17.14 -25.98
CA ASP A 72 10.80 -16.79 -24.61
C ASP A 72 10.28 -15.43 -24.08
N PRO A 73 9.87 -15.33 -22.80
CA PRO A 73 9.67 -14.04 -22.16
C PRO A 73 11.02 -13.30 -22.11
N VAL A 74 11.07 -12.11 -22.71
CA VAL A 74 12.31 -11.33 -22.87
C VAL A 74 12.91 -11.00 -21.50
N ARG A 75 13.89 -11.80 -21.08
CA ARG A 75 14.74 -11.49 -19.94
C ARG A 75 15.66 -10.34 -20.31
N PHE A 76 15.29 -9.14 -19.87
CA PHE A 76 16.26 -8.06 -19.76
C PHE A 76 17.17 -8.36 -18.57
N GLU A 77 18.28 -9.06 -18.82
CA GLU A 77 19.41 -9.06 -17.89
C GLU A 77 19.97 -7.64 -17.85
N VAL A 78 19.48 -6.85 -16.89
CA VAL A 78 20.12 -5.60 -16.51
C VAL A 78 21.34 -5.99 -15.69
N GLU A 79 22.52 -5.96 -16.31
CA GLU A 79 23.78 -5.90 -15.57
C GLU A 79 23.77 -4.62 -14.73
N CYS A 80 23.39 -4.72 -13.46
CA CYS A 80 23.64 -3.67 -12.48
C CYS A 80 25.14 -3.70 -12.17
N PRO A 81 25.93 -2.66 -12.55
CA PRO A 81 27.34 -2.60 -12.21
C PRO A 81 27.49 -2.19 -10.74
N MET A 82 27.16 -3.11 -9.84
CA MET A 82 27.55 -3.01 -8.43
C MET A 82 29.08 -3.07 -8.37
N PRO A 83 29.78 -2.06 -7.82
CA PRO A 83 31.19 -2.18 -7.55
C PRO A 83 31.42 -3.37 -6.62
N ALA A 84 32.31 -4.27 -7.01
CA ALA A 84 32.73 -5.38 -6.16
C ALA A 84 33.67 -4.86 -5.06
N GLU A 85 33.09 -4.22 -4.04
CA GLU A 85 33.80 -3.87 -2.80
C GLU A 85 33.30 -4.74 -1.64
N ASP A 86 34.23 -5.13 -0.76
CA ASP A 86 34.04 -6.00 0.39
C ASP A 86 33.22 -5.33 1.51
N LEU A 87 31.94 -5.03 1.24
CA LEU A 87 31.01 -4.54 2.24
C LEU A 87 30.75 -5.65 3.29
N PRO A 88 30.99 -5.40 4.59
CA PRO A 88 30.77 -6.40 5.62
C PRO A 88 29.28 -6.75 5.70
N ALA A 89 28.95 -8.04 5.57
CA ALA A 89 27.56 -8.50 5.54
C ALA A 89 26.81 -8.18 6.84
N LEU A 90 25.81 -7.30 6.73
CA LEU A 90 24.90 -6.91 7.80
C LEU A 90 23.76 -7.95 8.00
N PRO A 91 23.00 -7.89 9.12
CA PRO A 91 21.81 -8.73 9.34
C PRO A 91 20.72 -8.43 8.31
N VAL A 92 20.07 -9.43 7.72
CA VAL A 92 18.92 -9.16 6.82
C VAL A 92 17.71 -8.67 7.61
N ASP A 93 17.43 -9.23 8.78
CA ASP A 93 16.27 -8.84 9.59
C ASP A 93 16.32 -7.35 9.98
N SER A 94 17.47 -6.85 10.46
CA SER A 94 17.63 -5.41 10.74
C SER A 94 17.85 -4.55 9.49
N ILE A 95 18.29 -5.12 8.36
CA ILE A 95 18.22 -4.39 7.08
C ILE A 95 16.77 -4.11 6.78
N LEU A 96 15.88 -5.10 6.82
CA LEU A 96 14.47 -4.91 6.43
C LEU A 96 13.74 -3.93 7.37
N SER A 97 13.99 -3.94 8.68
CA SER A 97 13.43 -2.93 9.59
C SER A 97 13.93 -1.50 9.31
N ASP A 98 15.19 -1.32 8.93
CA ASP A 98 15.86 0.00 8.82
C ASP A 98 16.57 0.20 7.46
N TRP A 99 15.98 -0.24 6.35
CA TRP A 99 16.68 -0.28 5.06
C TRP A 99 16.89 1.11 4.49
N MET A 100 15.97 2.04 4.73
CA MET A 100 16.12 3.41 4.23
C MET A 100 17.29 4.11 4.94
N GLY A 101 17.43 3.91 6.26
CA GLY A 101 18.55 4.42 7.06
C GLY A 101 19.90 3.78 6.74
N GLN A 102 19.95 2.46 6.58
CA GLN A 102 21.20 1.78 6.21
C GLN A 102 21.67 2.13 4.79
N MET A 103 20.74 2.48 3.91
CA MET A 103 21.03 2.94 2.56
C MET A 103 21.07 4.48 2.42
N ALA A 104 20.99 5.23 3.53
CA ALA A 104 21.00 6.70 3.54
C ALA A 104 22.09 7.35 2.66
N PRO A 105 23.37 6.89 2.61
CA PRO A 105 24.37 7.46 1.71
C PRO A 105 24.02 7.42 0.21
N VAL A 106 23.09 6.55 -0.19
CA VAL A 106 22.59 6.41 -1.57
C VAL A 106 21.20 7.04 -1.72
N LEU A 107 20.35 6.94 -0.70
CA LEU A 107 18.94 7.34 -0.74
C LEU A 107 18.71 8.80 -0.34
N ASP A 108 19.43 9.34 0.65
CA ASP A 108 19.26 10.71 1.17
C ASP A 108 19.21 11.82 0.11
N PRO A 109 19.98 11.77 -1.01
CA PRO A 109 19.94 12.78 -2.06
C PRO A 109 18.74 12.62 -3.02
N LEU A 110 18.07 11.47 -3.04
CA LEU A 110 16.98 11.16 -3.95
C LEU A 110 15.63 11.69 -3.44
N PRO A 111 14.70 12.10 -4.32
CA PRO A 111 13.32 12.35 -3.94
C PRO A 111 12.55 11.03 -3.74
N LEU A 112 11.49 11.05 -2.93
CA LEU A 112 10.69 9.85 -2.64
C LEU A 112 10.13 9.17 -3.90
N LEU A 113 9.78 9.94 -4.95
CA LEU A 113 9.31 9.38 -6.23
C LEU A 113 10.39 8.68 -7.07
N ALA A 114 11.67 8.74 -6.67
CA ALA A 114 12.74 7.97 -7.32
C ALA A 114 12.96 6.59 -6.69
N LEU A 115 12.25 6.26 -5.60
CA LEU A 115 12.36 4.98 -4.91
C LEU A 115 11.28 3.99 -5.40
N SER A 116 11.67 2.72 -5.48
CA SER A 116 10.73 1.61 -5.51
C SER A 116 10.46 1.16 -4.08
N LEU A 117 9.24 1.39 -3.58
CA LEU A 117 8.84 0.94 -2.24
C LEU A 117 8.13 -0.41 -2.32
N PRO A 118 8.55 -1.43 -1.53
CA PRO A 118 7.76 -2.65 -1.37
C PRO A 118 6.45 -2.32 -0.62
N GLY A 119 5.34 -2.92 -1.08
CA GLY A 119 4.01 -2.56 -0.61
C GLY A 119 3.04 -3.73 -0.49
N THR A 120 2.05 -3.60 0.40
CA THR A 120 1.00 -4.61 0.60
C THR A 120 -0.38 -4.10 0.16
N HIS A 121 -1.08 -4.93 -0.61
CA HIS A 121 -2.44 -4.70 -1.11
C HIS A 121 -3.48 -5.26 -0.12
N ASP A 122 -4.50 -4.49 0.25
CA ASP A 122 -5.44 -4.82 1.35
C ASP A 122 -4.69 -5.21 2.64
N THR A 123 -3.79 -4.33 3.10
CA THR A 123 -2.76 -4.56 4.12
C THR A 123 -3.24 -5.28 5.39
N LEU A 124 -4.42 -4.91 5.91
CA LEU A 124 -4.89 -5.31 7.24
C LEU A 124 -5.76 -6.59 7.24
N THR A 125 -5.87 -7.29 6.11
CA THR A 125 -6.74 -8.48 5.99
C THR A 125 -6.25 -9.72 6.75
N TYR A 126 -5.08 -9.67 7.37
CA TYR A 126 -4.60 -10.73 8.27
C TYR A 126 -5.48 -10.88 9.54
N GLU A 127 -6.20 -9.83 9.95
CA GLU A 127 -7.05 -9.83 11.16
C GLU A 127 -8.52 -9.50 10.85
N LEU A 128 -9.05 -10.07 9.76
CA LEU A 128 -10.49 -10.00 9.45
C LEU A 128 -11.35 -10.74 10.49
N SER A 129 -12.53 -10.16 10.77
CA SER A 129 -13.57 -10.73 11.62
C SER A 129 -14.45 -11.75 10.84
N THR A 130 -15.66 -12.04 11.31
CA THR A 130 -16.70 -12.78 10.55
C THR A 130 -17.91 -11.91 10.20
N VAL A 131 -17.79 -10.59 10.37
CA VAL A 131 -18.85 -9.60 10.16
C VAL A 131 -18.62 -8.92 8.82
N LEU A 132 -19.66 -8.83 8.00
CA LEU A 132 -19.62 -8.05 6.76
C LEU A 132 -19.48 -6.56 7.11
N SER A 133 -18.65 -5.87 6.32
CA SER A 133 -18.47 -4.42 6.39
C SER A 133 -19.75 -3.69 5.95
N ASP A 134 -20.03 -2.53 6.55
CA ASP A 134 -21.00 -1.53 6.06
C ASP A 134 -20.58 -0.88 4.73
N GLY A 135 -19.37 -1.19 4.27
CA GLY A 135 -18.88 -0.93 2.91
C GLY A 135 -19.69 -1.63 1.81
N GLU A 136 -19.19 -1.49 0.58
CA GLU A 136 -19.85 -2.03 -0.60
C GLU A 136 -19.65 -3.55 -0.72
N VAL A 137 -20.48 -4.28 0.02
CA VAL A 137 -20.72 -5.71 -0.21
C VAL A 137 -21.70 -5.86 -1.39
N PRO A 138 -21.35 -6.61 -2.45
CA PRO A 138 -22.27 -6.91 -3.55
C PRO A 138 -23.57 -7.54 -3.04
N ASP A 139 -24.73 -7.04 -3.51
CA ASP A 139 -26.07 -7.50 -3.08
C ASP A 139 -26.22 -9.04 -3.11
N ALA A 140 -25.62 -9.67 -4.12
CA ALA A 140 -25.59 -11.13 -4.25
C ALA A 140 -25.00 -11.83 -3.01
N LEU A 141 -23.95 -11.28 -2.37
CA LEU A 141 -23.38 -11.87 -1.15
C LEU A 141 -24.31 -11.72 0.05
N ARG A 142 -25.03 -10.59 0.17
CA ARG A 142 -26.04 -10.38 1.22
C ARG A 142 -27.19 -11.39 1.11
N GLU A 143 -27.58 -11.79 -0.10
CA GLU A 143 -28.54 -12.89 -0.27
C GLU A 143 -28.05 -14.22 0.32
N TYR A 144 -26.75 -14.50 0.28
CA TYR A 144 -26.18 -15.77 0.75
C TYR A 144 -25.93 -15.81 2.27
N GLU A 145 -26.03 -14.70 3.01
CA GLU A 145 -25.85 -14.64 4.48
C GLU A 145 -26.71 -15.64 5.27
N ARG A 146 -27.84 -16.08 4.69
CA ARG A 146 -28.72 -17.13 5.22
C ARG A 146 -28.10 -18.54 5.28
N PHE A 147 -26.90 -18.75 4.73
CA PHE A 147 -26.21 -20.04 4.71
C PHE A 147 -25.05 -20.06 5.71
N ASP A 148 -25.08 -21.01 6.64
CA ASP A 148 -24.04 -21.19 7.66
C ASP A 148 -22.64 -21.29 7.03
N GLY A 149 -21.68 -20.52 7.56
CA GLY A 149 -20.29 -20.52 7.13
C GLY A 149 -19.95 -19.66 5.91
N ILE A 150 -20.92 -18.98 5.28
CA ILE A 150 -20.64 -18.11 4.13
C ILE A 150 -19.68 -16.96 4.47
N ASN A 151 -19.81 -16.33 5.64
CA ASN A 151 -18.91 -15.23 6.04
C ASN A 151 -17.47 -15.72 6.31
N ASP A 152 -17.29 -16.96 6.79
CA ASP A 152 -15.96 -17.56 6.90
C ASP A 152 -15.35 -17.85 5.52
N PHE A 153 -16.15 -18.26 4.54
CA PHE A 153 -15.72 -18.42 3.15
C PHE A 153 -15.36 -17.06 2.50
N ILE A 154 -16.18 -16.03 2.69
CA ILE A 154 -15.90 -14.66 2.21
C ILE A 154 -14.61 -14.14 2.86
N ARG A 155 -14.43 -14.30 4.18
CA ARG A 155 -13.19 -13.95 4.89
C ARG A 155 -11.97 -14.63 4.26
N TRP A 156 -12.07 -15.93 3.99
CA TRP A 156 -10.98 -16.70 3.39
C TRP A 156 -10.63 -16.20 1.96
N GLN A 157 -11.62 -15.76 1.19
CA GLN A 157 -11.41 -15.15 -0.13
C GLN A 157 -10.87 -13.71 -0.05
N ALA A 158 -11.23 -12.95 0.99
CA ALA A 158 -10.81 -11.57 1.21
C ALA A 158 -9.38 -11.44 1.79
N GLN A 159 -8.84 -12.51 2.38
CA GLN A 159 -7.52 -12.46 3.02
C GLN A 159 -6.39 -12.43 1.98
N THR A 160 -5.66 -11.32 1.92
CA THR A 160 -4.49 -11.12 1.05
C THR A 160 -3.16 -11.32 1.79
N HIS A 161 -3.13 -11.11 3.12
CA HIS A 161 -1.93 -11.25 3.95
C HIS A 161 -2.14 -12.14 5.17
N ALA A 162 -1.07 -12.78 5.64
CA ALA A 162 -1.06 -13.60 6.85
C ALA A 162 -0.23 -12.98 8.01
N LEU A 163 0.59 -11.98 7.71
CA LEU A 163 1.46 -11.30 8.67
C LEU A 163 0.79 -10.03 9.20
N ASP A 164 0.97 -9.75 10.50
CA ASP A 164 0.47 -8.51 11.12
C ASP A 164 1.24 -7.26 10.68
N ILE A 165 0.70 -6.08 11.00
CA ILE A 165 1.25 -4.81 10.50
C ILE A 165 2.66 -4.55 11.03
N SER A 166 2.94 -4.87 12.30
CA SER A 166 4.31 -4.92 12.84
C SER A 166 5.21 -5.82 12.00
N SER A 167 4.82 -7.08 11.77
CA SER A 167 5.62 -8.03 10.98
C SER A 167 5.85 -7.55 9.55
N GLN A 168 4.88 -6.88 8.91
CA GLN A 168 5.04 -6.31 7.57
C GLN A 168 6.09 -5.17 7.57
N LEU A 169 6.08 -4.31 8.59
CA LEU A 169 7.06 -3.22 8.75
C LEU A 169 8.48 -3.76 8.98
N GLU A 170 8.63 -4.74 9.87
CA GLU A 170 9.90 -5.46 10.14
C GLU A 170 10.43 -6.16 8.88
N ASN A 171 9.55 -6.64 7.99
CA ASN A 171 9.92 -7.26 6.71
C ASN A 171 10.05 -6.23 5.56
N GLY A 172 10.25 -4.95 5.88
CA GLY A 172 10.67 -3.92 4.93
C GLY A 172 9.56 -3.26 4.13
N ILE A 173 8.29 -3.62 4.34
CA ILE A 173 7.16 -2.95 3.68
C ILE A 173 7.11 -1.48 4.07
N ARG A 174 6.98 -0.59 3.07
CA ARG A 174 6.86 0.87 3.26
C ARG A 174 5.65 1.48 2.56
N PHE A 175 4.90 0.73 1.75
CA PHE A 175 3.64 1.20 1.15
C PHE A 175 2.46 0.33 1.59
N PHE A 176 1.39 0.93 2.10
CA PHE A 176 0.27 0.19 2.70
C PHE A 176 -1.09 0.64 2.15
N ASP A 177 -1.83 -0.28 1.55
CA ASP A 177 -3.23 -0.07 1.11
C ASP A 177 -4.19 -0.27 2.29
N PHE A 178 -4.54 0.85 2.93
CA PHE A 178 -5.44 0.92 4.06
C PHE A 178 -6.86 1.23 3.55
N ARG A 179 -7.67 0.19 3.40
CA ARG A 179 -9.10 0.32 3.09
C ARG A 179 -9.90 0.39 4.38
N MET A 180 -10.72 1.42 4.53
CA MET A 180 -11.36 1.79 5.79
C MET A 180 -12.83 2.12 5.56
N MET A 181 -13.69 1.68 6.46
CA MET A 181 -15.10 2.06 6.54
C MET A 181 -15.46 2.42 7.97
N TYR A 182 -16.54 3.18 8.13
CA TYR A 182 -17.16 3.43 9.41
C TYR A 182 -18.25 2.38 9.62
N GLU A 183 -18.11 1.55 10.64
CA GLU A 183 -19.06 0.48 10.94
C GLU A 183 -20.11 1.03 11.91
N SER A 184 -21.33 1.26 11.41
CA SER A 184 -22.36 2.02 12.12
C SER A 184 -22.86 1.32 13.39
N ASP A 185 -22.90 -0.01 13.39
CA ASP A 185 -23.22 -0.84 14.56
C ASP A 185 -22.14 -0.77 15.66
N LEU A 186 -20.90 -0.38 15.33
CA LEU A 186 -19.76 -0.29 16.25
C LEU A 186 -19.40 1.15 16.62
N GLY A 187 -19.78 2.14 15.81
CA GLY A 187 -19.55 3.56 16.06
C GLY A 187 -18.08 4.00 15.94
N ASP A 188 -17.24 3.27 15.19
CA ASP A 188 -15.87 3.66 14.87
C ASP A 188 -15.45 3.15 13.48
N TRP A 189 -14.28 3.61 13.02
CA TRP A 189 -13.66 3.22 11.76
C TRP A 189 -12.89 1.91 11.91
N TYR A 190 -13.14 0.97 11.01
CA TYR A 190 -12.45 -0.30 10.88
C TYR A 190 -11.81 -0.40 9.49
N SER A 191 -10.85 -1.31 9.34
CA SER A 191 -10.35 -1.67 8.01
C SER A 191 -11.24 -2.74 7.40
N GLU A 192 -11.36 -2.81 6.09
CA GLU A 192 -12.28 -3.73 5.43
C GLU A 192 -11.79 -4.28 4.09
N HIS A 193 -12.25 -5.49 3.77
CA HIS A 193 -12.25 -6.04 2.42
C HIS A 193 -13.48 -6.94 2.29
N THR A 194 -14.67 -6.34 2.06
CA THR A 194 -16.00 -7.01 2.18
C THR A 194 -16.37 -7.45 3.61
N ILE A 195 -15.41 -7.98 4.37
CA ILE A 195 -15.46 -8.27 5.80
C ILE A 195 -14.69 -7.17 6.54
N GLN A 196 -15.18 -6.74 7.71
CA GLN A 196 -14.47 -5.78 8.56
C GLN A 196 -13.38 -6.45 9.42
N SER A 197 -12.32 -5.70 9.74
CA SER A 197 -11.26 -6.08 10.68
C SER A 197 -11.77 -6.25 12.11
N LYS A 198 -11.01 -6.94 12.96
CA LYS A 198 -11.37 -7.14 14.38
C LYS A 198 -11.10 -5.91 15.26
N ARG A 199 -10.17 -5.04 14.87
CA ARG A 199 -9.82 -3.81 15.61
C ARG A 199 -10.07 -2.59 14.75
N THR A 200 -10.22 -1.45 15.41
CA THR A 200 -10.41 -0.16 14.76
C THR A 200 -9.17 0.23 13.97
N THR A 201 -9.35 0.99 12.90
CA THR A 201 -8.25 1.55 12.10
C THR A 201 -7.23 2.27 12.96
N VAL A 202 -7.67 3.04 13.95
CA VAL A 202 -6.81 3.79 14.88
C VAL A 202 -5.90 2.88 15.70
N HIS A 203 -6.30 1.65 16.04
CA HIS A 203 -5.40 0.70 16.67
C HIS A 203 -4.19 0.42 15.77
N TYR A 204 -4.42 0.05 14.51
CA TYR A 204 -3.34 -0.28 13.57
C TYR A 204 -2.46 0.93 13.27
N LEU A 205 -3.04 2.13 13.12
CA LEU A 205 -2.26 3.36 12.92
C LEU A 205 -1.37 3.70 14.14
N THR A 206 -1.86 3.47 15.37
CA THR A 206 -1.06 3.63 16.59
C THR A 206 0.08 2.61 16.68
N GLU A 207 -0.13 1.39 16.18
CA GLU A 207 0.91 0.36 16.08
C GLU A 207 2.03 0.81 15.10
N MET A 208 1.64 1.28 13.91
CA MET A 208 2.58 1.85 12.93
C MET A 208 3.31 3.09 13.46
N ARG A 209 2.64 3.96 14.22
CA ARG A 209 3.28 5.11 14.88
C ARG A 209 4.35 4.66 15.86
N SER A 210 4.01 3.71 16.73
CA SER A 210 4.93 3.16 17.73
C SER A 210 6.18 2.55 17.09
N TRP A 211 6.03 1.96 15.90
CA TRP A 211 7.14 1.46 15.10
C TRP A 211 8.01 2.59 14.53
N LEU A 212 7.41 3.64 13.94
CA LEU A 212 8.14 4.82 13.42
C LEU A 212 8.93 5.59 14.49
N ASP A 213 8.42 5.63 15.73
CA ASP A 213 9.14 6.22 16.87
C ASP A 213 10.42 5.44 17.23
N ALA A 214 10.53 4.18 16.82
CA ALA A 214 11.75 3.36 16.94
C ALA A 214 12.62 3.37 15.68
N HIS A 215 12.02 3.53 14.49
CA HIS A 215 12.67 3.37 13.18
C HIS A 215 12.88 4.72 12.49
N SER A 216 13.82 5.48 13.04
CA SER A 216 13.97 6.91 12.81
C SER A 216 14.21 7.39 11.38
N SER A 217 14.82 6.54 10.57
CA SER A 217 15.25 6.82 9.21
C SER A 217 14.22 6.43 8.16
N GLU A 218 13.15 5.78 8.59
CA GLU A 218 12.21 5.12 7.71
C GLU A 218 11.06 6.05 7.35
N ILE A 219 10.57 5.91 6.12
CA ILE A 219 9.39 6.62 5.64
C ILE A 219 8.38 5.59 5.18
N ILE A 220 7.17 5.66 5.73
CA ILE A 220 6.02 4.88 5.27
C ILE A 220 5.07 5.75 4.44
N VAL A 221 4.35 5.08 3.57
CA VAL A 221 3.36 5.65 2.67
C VAL A 221 2.03 4.92 2.89
N LEU A 222 1.05 5.65 3.41
CA LEU A 222 -0.30 5.15 3.66
C LEU A 222 -1.21 5.58 2.51
N TRP A 223 -1.82 4.61 1.84
CA TRP A 223 -2.90 4.84 0.89
C TRP A 223 -4.24 4.61 1.59
N LEU A 224 -4.83 5.68 2.09
CA LEU A 224 -6.10 5.65 2.82
C LEU A 224 -7.26 5.67 1.82
N SER A 225 -8.01 4.58 1.73
CA SER A 225 -9.11 4.40 0.78
C SER A 225 -10.26 3.58 1.39
N LYS A 226 -11.14 3.02 0.56
CA LYS A 226 -12.19 2.07 0.93
C LYS A 226 -12.30 0.99 -0.14
N HIS A 227 -13.00 -0.11 0.14
CA HIS A 227 -13.34 -1.11 -0.86
C HIS A 227 -14.56 -0.70 -1.71
N GLY A 228 -14.77 -1.35 -2.85
CA GLY A 228 -15.93 -1.16 -3.72
C GLY A 228 -15.75 -0.21 -4.91
N ASN A 229 -16.86 0.35 -5.38
CA ASN A 229 -16.98 1.05 -6.66
C ASN A 229 -16.19 2.37 -6.71
N THR A 230 -15.20 2.42 -7.60
CA THR A 230 -14.35 3.59 -7.85
C THR A 230 -15.08 4.79 -8.48
N CYS A 231 -16.33 4.61 -8.92
CA CYS A 231 -17.17 5.69 -9.45
C CYS A 231 -17.92 6.49 -8.38
N ASN A 232 -18.06 5.96 -7.17
CA ASN A 232 -18.69 6.65 -6.04
C ASN A 232 -17.76 7.74 -5.50
N LYS A 233 -18.29 8.95 -5.24
CA LYS A 233 -17.51 10.15 -4.90
C LYS A 233 -18.20 10.97 -3.84
N GLY A 234 -17.42 11.66 -3.01
CA GLY A 234 -17.97 12.54 -1.97
C GLY A 234 -18.75 11.74 -0.93
N ASP A 235 -20.05 12.01 -0.79
CA ASP A 235 -20.89 11.31 0.17
C ASP A 235 -21.32 9.92 -0.30
N ASP A 236 -21.47 9.69 -1.60
CA ASP A 236 -21.71 8.35 -2.18
C ASP A 236 -20.55 7.37 -1.89
N GLN A 237 -19.35 7.90 -1.59
CA GLN A 237 -18.21 7.08 -1.20
C GLN A 237 -18.40 6.49 0.22
N TYR A 238 -19.01 7.23 1.14
CA TYR A 238 -19.21 6.80 2.53
C TYR A 238 -20.67 7.07 2.91
N THR A 239 -21.56 6.27 2.34
CA THR A 239 -23.01 6.37 2.53
C THR A 239 -23.36 6.37 4.01
N ASN A 240 -24.24 7.29 4.43
CA ASN A 240 -24.67 7.50 5.82
C ASN A 240 -23.58 7.97 6.81
N VAL A 241 -22.33 8.17 6.38
CA VAL A 241 -21.27 8.77 7.20
C VAL A 241 -21.28 10.28 6.99
N SER A 242 -21.34 11.05 8.07
CA SER A 242 -21.34 12.51 8.02
C SER A 242 -19.95 13.09 7.66
N THR A 243 -19.94 14.33 7.17
CA THR A 243 -18.67 15.08 6.96
C THR A 243 -17.90 15.26 8.28
N GLU A 244 -18.59 15.40 9.40
CA GLU A 244 -18.00 15.53 10.73
C GLU A 244 -17.27 14.24 11.15
N GLU A 245 -17.88 13.06 10.97
CA GLU A 245 -17.22 11.77 11.25
C GLU A 245 -15.98 11.54 10.36
N LYS A 246 -16.03 11.94 9.08
CA LYS A 246 -14.90 11.90 8.15
C LYS A 246 -13.77 12.84 8.59
N GLN A 247 -14.11 14.05 9.04
CA GLN A 247 -13.15 15.05 9.54
C GLN A 247 -12.53 14.63 10.87
N ASN A 248 -13.32 14.08 11.80
CA ASN A 248 -12.85 13.56 13.08
C ASN A 248 -11.88 12.38 12.89
N MET A 249 -12.12 11.52 11.90
CA MET A 249 -11.16 10.46 11.55
C MET A 249 -9.85 11.01 10.99
N TRP A 250 -9.92 12.00 10.09
CA TRP A 250 -8.71 12.67 9.59
C TRP A 250 -7.94 13.37 10.71
N GLN A 251 -8.63 14.05 11.64
CA GLN A 251 -8.00 14.65 12.82
C GLN A 251 -7.29 13.60 13.68
N ARG A 252 -7.92 12.44 13.95
CA ARG A 252 -7.27 11.33 14.69
C ARG A 252 -6.02 10.81 13.98
N ILE A 253 -6.03 10.73 12.64
CA ILE A 253 -4.82 10.39 11.85
C ILE A 253 -3.73 11.44 12.04
N GLN A 254 -4.08 12.73 12.02
CA GLN A 254 -3.15 13.83 12.24
C GLN A 254 -2.56 13.83 13.66
N GLU A 255 -3.36 13.52 14.68
CA GLU A 255 -2.92 13.41 16.08
C GLU A 255 -1.99 12.21 16.31
N ILE A 256 -2.26 11.06 15.68
CA ILE A 256 -1.40 9.86 15.79
C ILE A 256 -0.03 10.11 15.16
N PHE A 257 0.02 10.72 13.98
CA PHE A 257 1.25 11.01 13.25
C PHE A 257 1.71 12.47 13.41
N ASP A 258 1.40 13.10 14.55
CA ASP A 258 1.85 14.46 14.86
C ASP A 258 3.39 14.54 14.83
N GLY A 259 3.89 15.62 14.24
CA GLY A 259 5.31 15.82 13.93
C GLY A 259 5.91 14.94 12.83
N LEU A 260 5.21 13.90 12.34
CA LEU A 260 5.75 12.95 11.35
C LEU A 260 5.11 13.08 9.95
N LEU A 261 3.94 13.70 9.84
CA LEU A 261 3.23 13.88 8.56
C LEU A 261 3.91 14.89 7.64
N VAL A 262 4.17 14.49 6.39
CA VAL A 262 4.73 15.36 5.36
C VAL A 262 3.64 16.26 4.76
N ASP A 263 3.68 17.56 5.05
CA ASP A 263 2.81 18.55 4.42
C ASP A 263 3.25 18.84 2.98
N PHE A 264 2.51 18.31 2.00
CA PHE A 264 2.76 18.51 0.56
C PHE A 264 2.40 19.90 0.03
N SER A 265 1.75 20.77 0.82
CA SER A 265 1.54 22.17 0.43
C SER A 265 2.85 22.98 0.44
N VAL A 266 3.81 22.56 1.27
CA VAL A 266 5.17 23.13 1.39
C VAL A 266 6.28 22.17 0.98
N THR A 267 5.98 20.88 0.80
CA THR A 267 6.96 19.83 0.47
C THR A 267 6.70 19.25 -0.91
N SER A 268 7.59 19.50 -1.86
CA SER A 268 7.53 18.86 -3.18
C SER A 268 8.05 17.42 -3.08
N ILE A 269 7.16 16.43 -3.18
CA ILE A 269 7.51 14.99 -3.16
C ILE A 269 8.45 14.57 -4.31
N ASN A 270 8.47 15.33 -5.41
CA ASN A 270 9.29 15.07 -6.60
C ASN A 270 10.68 15.70 -6.55
N SER A 271 10.94 16.63 -5.62
CA SER A 271 12.20 17.40 -5.59
C SER A 271 12.80 17.66 -4.21
N THR A 272 12.06 17.36 -3.14
CA THR A 272 12.63 17.33 -1.78
C THR A 272 13.33 15.98 -1.61
N SER A 273 14.61 15.99 -1.24
CA SER A 273 15.35 14.76 -1.00
C SER A 273 14.89 14.07 0.30
N LEU A 274 15.12 12.77 0.45
CA LEU A 274 14.70 12.02 1.64
C LEU A 274 15.28 12.59 2.95
N ALA A 275 16.57 12.97 2.97
CA ALA A 275 17.14 13.67 4.12
C ALA A 275 16.39 14.97 4.44
N GLY A 276 15.95 15.73 3.42
CA GLY A 276 15.14 16.94 3.58
C GLY A 276 13.66 16.69 3.90
N ILE A 277 13.22 15.43 3.92
CA ILE A 277 11.92 15.00 4.46
C ILE A 277 12.09 14.56 5.92
N LEU A 278 13.13 13.77 6.22
CA LEU A 278 13.46 13.24 7.56
C LEU A 278 13.97 14.30 8.55
N SER A 279 14.51 15.43 8.09
CA SER A 279 15.12 16.46 8.94
C SER A 279 14.15 17.59 9.35
N ARG A 280 12.85 17.32 9.43
CA ARG A 280 11.78 18.31 9.65
C ARG A 280 11.22 18.26 11.06
#